data_AF-A0A3M1FRJ8-F1
#
_entry.id   AF-A0A3M1FRJ8-F1
#
_cell.length_a   1.000
_cell.length_b   1.000
_cell.length_c   1.000
_cell.angle_alpha   90.00
_cell.angle_beta   90.00
_cell.angle_gamma   90.00
#
_symmetry.space_group_name_H-M   'P 1'
#
loop_
_entity.id
_entity.type
_entity.pdbx_description
1 polymer ?
#
loop_
_entity_poly.entity_id
_entity_poly.type
_entity_poly.pdbx_seq_one_letter_code
_entity_poly.pdbx_strand_id
1 'polypeptide(L)'
;MDKSVRRYLSEIGRCGGKKSKRKLDSETARRMVAVREARRIYRSFYVKCFWSYDPNYKITAKDIPWVIEQLMKNGDRFALEAAKKLCRLQNSK
;
A
#
# COMPACT_ATOMS: atom_id res chain seq x y z
N MET A 1 -10.57 21.20 -11.97
CA MET A 1 -9.26 21.31 -11.29
C MET A 1 -8.39 22.25 -12.13
N ASP A 2 -7.86 23.29 -11.51
CA ASP A 2 -7.17 24.37 -12.22
C ASP A 2 -5.83 23.90 -12.82
N LYS A 3 -5.53 24.35 -14.04
CA LYS A 3 -4.27 24.05 -14.75
C LYS A 3 -3.06 24.57 -13.97
N SER A 4 -3.20 25.69 -13.26
CA SER A 4 -2.12 26.27 -12.44
C SER A 4 -1.71 25.33 -11.31
N VAL A 5 -2.69 24.77 -10.60
CA VAL A 5 -2.49 23.83 -9.48
C VAL A 5 -1.82 22.55 -9.97
N ARG A 6 -2.25 22.00 -11.12
CA ARG A 6 -1.64 20.79 -11.69
C ARG A 6 -0.18 21.01 -12.09
N ARG A 7 0.16 22.19 -12.62
CA ARG A 7 1.53 22.55 -12.98
C ARG A 7 2.41 22.66 -11.73
N TYR A 8 1.94 23.38 -10.72
CA TYR A 8 2.64 23.55 -9.46
C TYR A 8 2.96 22.21 -8.77
N LEU A 9 1.97 21.31 -8.67
CA LEU A 9 2.15 19.98 -8.08
C LEU A 9 3.16 19.12 -8.85
N SER A 10 3.18 19.23 -10.18
CA SER A 10 4.12 18.49 -11.03
C SER A 10 5.56 19.00 -10.85
N GLU A 11 5.71 20.32 -10.67
CA GLU A 11 7.00 21.00 -10.53
C GLU A 11 7.67 20.67 -9.20
N ILE A 12 6.92 20.74 -8.09
CA ILE A 12 7.42 20.35 -6.76
C ILE A 12 7.75 18.84 -6.69
N GLY A 13 6.97 17.98 -7.36
CA GLY A 13 7.22 16.55 -7.44
C GLY A 13 8.53 16.23 -8.19
N ARG A 14 8.80 16.92 -9.28
CA ARG A 14 10.05 16.80 -10.06
C ARG A 14 11.27 17.23 -9.25
N CYS A 15 11.17 18.31 -8.48
CA CYS A 15 12.25 18.78 -7.60
C CYS A 15 12.53 17.78 -6.46
N GLY A 16 11.50 17.22 -5.84
CA GLY A 16 11.65 16.16 -4.83
C GLY A 16 12.32 14.90 -5.39
N GLY A 17 11.92 14.49 -6.60
CA GLY A 17 12.55 13.37 -7.31
C GLY A 17 14.02 13.62 -7.63
N LYS A 18 14.38 14.83 -8.07
CA LYS A 18 15.79 15.23 -8.32
C LYS A 18 16.64 15.30 -7.06
N LYS A 19 16.08 15.75 -5.92
CA LYS A 19 16.79 15.87 -4.63
C LYS A 19 17.05 14.50 -4.00
N SER A 20 16.18 13.52 -4.26
CA SER A 20 16.37 12.13 -3.86
C SER A 20 17.38 11.42 -4.77
N LYS A 21 18.69 11.58 -4.49
CA LYS A 21 19.79 10.97 -5.25
C LYS A 21 19.90 9.44 -5.15
N ARG A 22 19.04 8.76 -4.37
CA ARG A 22 19.06 7.29 -4.30
C ARG A 22 18.39 6.72 -5.54
N LYS A 23 19.12 5.89 -6.30
CA LYS A 23 18.55 5.06 -7.36
C LYS A 23 17.63 4.05 -6.68
N LEU A 24 16.34 4.39 -6.55
CA LEU A 24 15.33 3.47 -6.04
C LEU A 24 14.94 2.59 -7.22
N ASP A 25 15.41 1.35 -7.17
CA ASP A 25 14.99 0.36 -8.15
C ASP A 25 13.46 0.21 -8.15
N SER A 26 12.88 0.03 -9.34
CA SER A 26 11.43 -0.03 -9.53
C SER A 26 10.78 -1.13 -8.70
N GLU A 27 11.46 -2.26 -8.50
CA GLU A 27 11.01 -3.36 -7.67
C GLU A 27 10.99 -2.95 -6.19
N THR A 28 12.04 -2.26 -5.74
CA THR A 28 12.12 -1.72 -4.38
C THR A 28 11.00 -0.70 -4.12
N ALA A 29 10.71 0.17 -5.08
CA ALA A 29 9.60 1.12 -5.00
C ALA A 29 8.24 0.40 -4.87
N ARG A 30 8.00 -0.64 -5.69
CA ARG A 30 6.77 -1.44 -5.62
C ARG A 30 6.62 -2.13 -4.27
N ARG A 31 7.69 -2.74 -3.74
CA ARG A 31 7.68 -3.36 -2.39
C ARG A 31 7.34 -2.36 -1.29
N MET A 32 7.88 -1.14 -1.35
CA MET A 32 7.54 -0.08 -0.39
C MET A 32 6.06 0.30 -0.45
N VAL A 33 5.51 0.43 -1.66
CA VAL A 33 4.08 0.72 -1.86
C VAL A 33 3.22 -0.43 -1.35
N ALA A 34 3.58 -1.68 -1.62
CA ALA A 34 2.86 -2.85 -1.16
C ALA A 34 2.78 -2.91 0.38
N VAL A 35 3.89 -2.67 1.09
CA VAL A 35 3.92 -2.60 2.55
C VAL A 35 3.05 -1.45 3.08
N ARG A 36 3.10 -0.28 2.43
CA ARG A 36 2.32 0.89 2.84
C ARG A 36 0.81 0.63 2.66
N GLU A 37 0.42 0.04 1.54
CA GLU A 37 -0.98 -0.33 1.29
C GLU A 37 -1.45 -1.43 2.25
N ALA A 38 -0.63 -2.45 2.51
CA ALA A 38 -0.97 -3.50 3.49
C ALA A 38 -1.25 -2.92 4.88
N ARG A 39 -0.41 -1.98 5.36
CA ARG A 39 -0.62 -1.27 6.63
C ARG A 39 -1.90 -0.44 6.63
N ARG A 40 -2.19 0.25 5.52
CA ARG A 40 -3.42 1.04 5.39
C ARG A 40 -4.65 0.13 5.46
N ILE A 41 -4.64 -0.97 4.71
CA ILE A 41 -5.74 -1.94 4.67
C ILE A 41 -5.95 -2.57 6.04
N TYR A 42 -4.88 -3.01 6.70
CA TYR A 42 -4.96 -3.56 8.06
C TYR A 42 -5.66 -2.63 9.04
N ARG A 43 -5.31 -1.34 9.03
CA ARG A 43 -5.98 -0.33 9.88
C ARG A 43 -7.44 -0.12 9.48
N SER A 44 -7.72 -0.02 8.18
CA SER A 44 -9.10 0.23 7.68
C SER A 44 -10.05 -0.94 7.93
N PHE A 45 -9.53 -2.18 7.87
CA PHE A 45 -10.31 -3.40 8.08
C PHE A 45 -10.06 -4.04 9.45
N TYR A 46 -9.43 -3.32 10.38
CA TYR A 46 -9.01 -3.88 11.66
C TYR A 46 -10.18 -4.50 12.41
N VAL A 47 -11.26 -3.74 12.63
CA VAL A 47 -12.44 -4.18 13.38
C VAL A 47 -13.16 -5.37 12.73
N LYS A 48 -13.09 -5.49 11.40
CA LYS A 48 -13.80 -6.54 10.66
C LYS A 48 -12.97 -7.82 10.54
N CYS A 49 -11.74 -7.69 10.05
CA CYS A 49 -10.92 -8.84 9.63
C CYS A 49 -9.79 -9.15 10.61
N PHE A 50 -9.40 -8.20 11.45
CA PHE A 50 -8.20 -8.32 12.30
C PHE A 50 -8.46 -8.04 13.80
N TRP A 51 -9.71 -8.09 14.26
CA TRP A 51 -10.11 -7.68 15.61
C TRP A 51 -9.41 -8.45 16.74
N SER A 52 -8.93 -9.67 16.44
CA SER A 52 -8.22 -10.56 17.36
C SER A 52 -6.70 -10.29 17.44
N TYR A 53 -6.14 -9.49 16.53
CA TYR A 53 -4.71 -9.21 16.46
C TYR A 53 -4.36 -7.87 17.12
N ASP A 54 -3.08 -7.62 17.43
CA ASP A 54 -2.64 -6.35 18.01
C ASP A 54 -2.84 -5.16 17.05
N PRO A 55 -3.61 -4.12 17.41
CA PRO A 55 -3.85 -2.96 16.54
C PRO A 55 -2.57 -2.20 16.16
N ASN A 56 -1.51 -2.35 16.96
CA ASN A 56 -0.20 -1.74 16.72
C ASN A 56 0.77 -2.67 15.96
N TYR A 57 0.31 -3.83 15.48
CA TYR A 57 1.16 -4.76 14.75
C TYR A 57 1.80 -4.11 13.52
N LYS A 58 3.13 -4.22 13.44
CA LYS A 58 3.92 -3.61 12.37
C LYS A 58 4.06 -4.56 11.20
N ILE A 59 3.14 -4.43 10.23
CA ILE A 59 3.20 -5.20 8.98
C ILE A 59 4.50 -4.91 8.21
N THR A 60 5.18 -5.99 7.84
CA THR A 60 6.36 -6.03 6.98
C THR A 60 6.02 -6.66 5.62
N ALA A 61 6.99 -6.71 4.71
CA ALA A 61 6.79 -7.34 3.40
C ALA A 61 6.45 -8.84 3.49
N LYS A 62 6.93 -9.53 4.53
CA LYS A 62 6.67 -10.95 4.76
C LYS A 62 5.24 -11.22 5.20
N ASP A 63 4.58 -10.24 5.81
CA ASP A 63 3.22 -10.37 6.32
C ASP A 63 2.16 -10.10 5.23
N ILE A 64 2.55 -9.58 4.07
CA ILE A 64 1.61 -9.25 2.98
C ILE A 64 0.74 -10.45 2.57
N PRO A 65 1.28 -11.67 2.34
CA PRO A 65 0.47 -12.84 2.04
C PRO A 65 -0.57 -13.15 3.12
N TRP A 66 -0.17 -13.04 4.40
CA TRP A 66 -1.07 -13.26 5.53
C TRP A 66 -2.19 -12.22 5.58
N VAL A 67 -1.90 -10.94 5.32
CA VAL A 67 -2.93 -9.88 5.22
C VAL A 67 -3.93 -10.21 4.12
N ILE A 68 -3.46 -10.65 2.95
CA ILE A 68 -4.33 -11.07 1.82
C ILE A 68 -5.23 -12.23 2.26
N GLU A 69 -4.66 -13.24 2.90
CA GLU A 69 -5.39 -14.41 3.36
C GLU A 69 -6.48 -14.06 4.38
N GLN A 70 -6.17 -13.22 5.37
CA GLN A 70 -7.15 -12.77 6.37
C GLN A 70 -8.29 -11.97 5.76
N LEU A 71 -8.00 -11.10 4.79
CA LEU A 71 -9.03 -10.36 4.05
C LEU A 71 -9.91 -11.28 3.20
N MET A 72 -9.37 -12.37 2.67
CA MET A 72 -10.15 -13.33 1.89
C MET A 72 -11.00 -14.25 2.78
N LYS A 73 -10.52 -14.61 3.97
CA LYS A 73 -11.23 -15.48 4.91
C LYS A 73 -12.37 -14.76 5.64
N ASN A 74 -12.11 -13.54 6.12
CA ASN A 74 -13.00 -12.84 7.05
C ASN A 74 -13.64 -11.58 6.45
N GLY A 75 -13.35 -11.27 5.17
CA GLY A 75 -13.67 -9.99 4.57
C GLY A 75 -14.99 -9.94 3.80
N ASP A 76 -15.49 -8.71 3.66
CA ASP A 76 -16.60 -8.37 2.76
C ASP A 76 -16.10 -8.09 1.32
N ARG A 77 -17.01 -7.70 0.42
CA ARG A 77 -16.68 -7.38 -0.98
C ARG A 77 -15.55 -6.34 -1.09
N PHE A 78 -15.50 -5.36 -0.19
CA PHE A 78 -14.47 -4.32 -0.19
C PHE A 78 -13.13 -4.85 0.28
N ALA A 79 -13.12 -5.72 1.30
CA ALA A 79 -11.92 -6.42 1.75
C ALA A 79 -11.34 -7.31 0.64
N LEU A 80 -12.19 -8.02 -0.11
CA LEU A 80 -11.78 -8.84 -1.25
C LEU A 80 -11.17 -7.99 -2.39
N GLU A 81 -11.74 -6.82 -2.68
CA GLU A 81 -11.18 -5.91 -3.67
C GLU A 81 -9.81 -5.36 -3.23
N ALA A 82 -9.69 -5.01 -1.95
CA ALA A 82 -8.42 -4.59 -1.35
C ALA A 82 -7.36 -5.70 -1.42
N ALA A 83 -7.74 -6.95 -1.13
CA ALA A 83 -6.87 -8.12 -1.26
C ALA A 83 -6.39 -8.33 -2.70
N LYS A 84 -7.29 -8.22 -3.70
CA LYS A 84 -6.94 -8.29 -5.12
C LYS A 84 -5.96 -7.19 -5.54
N LYS A 85 -6.16 -5.96 -5.05
CA LYS A 85 -5.25 -4.84 -5.32
C LYS A 85 -3.86 -5.13 -4.74
N LEU A 86 -3.80 -5.66 -3.52
CA LEU A 86 -2.55 -5.99 -2.85
C LEU A 86 -1.80 -7.14 -3.57
N CYS A 87 -2.54 -8.14 -4.05
CA CYS A 87 -2.00 -9.24 -4.85
C CYS A 87 -1.36 -8.76 -6.17
N ARG A 88 -1.97 -7.77 -6.86
CA ARG A 88 -1.37 -7.16 -8.05
C ARG A 88 -0.05 -6.45 -7.75
N LEU A 89 0.03 -5.76 -6.61
CA LEU A 89 1.26 -5.08 -6.19
C LEU A 89 2.39 -6.06 -5.83
N GLN A 90 2.05 -7.25 -5.35
CA GLN A 90 3.02 -8.30 -5.02
C GLN A 90 3.52 -9.05 -6.26
N ASN A 91 2.65 -9.29 -7.25
CA ASN A 91 2.97 -10.10 -8.43
C ASN A 91 3.53 -9.32 -9.63
N SER A 92 3.67 -7.99 -9.52
CA SER A 92 4.27 -7.18 -10.58
C SER A 92 5.79 -7.39 -10.60
N LYS A 93 6.23 -8.50 -11.21
CA LYS A 93 7.59 -8.68 -11.76
C LYS A 93 7.78 -7.70 -12.90
#